data_AF-A0A3M6TTD7-F1
#
_entry.id   AF-A0A3M6TTD7-F1
#
_cell.length_a   1.000
_cell.length_b   1.000
_cell.length_c   1.000
_cell.angle_alpha   90.00
_cell.angle_beta   90.00
_cell.angle_gamma   90.00
#
_symmetry.space_group_name_H-M   'P 1'
#
loop_
_entity.id
_entity.type
_entity.pdbx_description
1 polymer ?
#
loop_
_entity_poly.entity_id
_entity_poly.type
_entity_poly.pdbx_seq_one_letter_code
_entity_poly.pdbx_strand_id
1 'polypeptide(L)'
;MLAQILRDMYVDPELLAELPEEQKQILFVKMREEQVRRWRLREDELEKKEAMNPPKPRPQKANAKCVEFLIAVDGNPWVWVLGEDDDDKQDFEAVLKKKELEALAEDEKKAKELAHKEMEEIKRKEFERQEEERKLKEEEARLAREAAAREAEKKRLEEEARLAAKKAEELRKEEERKRQEEERKKREEEERRRAEERRKKEEEEKRQAEAREKWKAVEEKRKAEEEKRRIELEKRKQEEELARKKAEEAERRAEEERKVRERALEEARRKKQEQEALEKARKLEEEKRRVEEQQKEAEKKQREVIERLQQRKAEKERRDKELLENESKRAQEIYASLRKAREALKKKEDDQMQKEEAAWKEQQKKADDEENRRRSSVSVARREVLREREEAKRRSMIEPTRRKSVSAKPQRPPPPVPSRPSDVKPAAPPRPPPPSNTTPLRPRRSVKPKSKKNVIEWFRQEELAKRICYDGDQILPYFHGIISRQDAENLLVNKPPGSFLVRVSERVWGYTITYRAPERCKHYLVDTSENTYQFFGHNQIAHETLKDLVEFHKQRPITGVGQELLKIPCGQDCNPPDYQELLPPTQKSDSFSTKF
;
A
#
# COMPACT_ATOMS: atom_id res chain seq x y z
N MET A 1 -0.43 31.98 -36.60
CA MET A 1 0.73 31.21 -36.06
C MET A 1 0.43 29.72 -36.02
N LEU A 2 -0.53 29.24 -35.22
CA LEU A 2 -0.93 27.81 -35.16
C LEU A 2 -1.26 27.20 -36.53
N ALA A 3 -2.00 27.92 -37.38
CA ALA A 3 -2.31 27.44 -38.75
C ALA A 3 -1.07 27.29 -39.65
N GLN A 4 0.00 28.04 -39.41
CA GLN A 4 1.27 27.90 -40.15
C GLN A 4 2.01 26.65 -39.66
N ILE A 5 2.09 26.48 -38.34
CA ILE A 5 2.68 25.30 -37.69
C ILE A 5 1.97 24.01 -38.10
N LEU A 6 0.64 24.00 -38.18
CA LEU A 6 -0.13 22.83 -38.64
C LEU A 6 0.00 22.59 -40.15
N ARG A 7 0.38 23.60 -40.95
CA ARG A 7 0.70 23.43 -42.37
C ARG A 7 2.10 22.84 -42.56
N ASP A 8 3.09 23.37 -41.86
CA ASP A 8 4.50 23.00 -42.04
C ASP A 8 4.91 21.83 -41.14
N MET A 9 4.05 21.44 -40.19
CA MET A 9 4.28 20.41 -39.17
C MET A 9 5.57 20.65 -38.34
N TYR A 10 6.02 21.89 -38.28
CA TYR A 10 7.24 22.32 -37.60
C TYR A 10 6.91 23.46 -36.63
N VAL A 11 7.49 23.39 -35.42
CA VAL A 11 7.40 24.43 -34.39
C VAL A 11 8.81 24.88 -34.06
N ASP A 12 9.02 26.20 -34.05
CA ASP A 12 10.28 26.80 -33.63
C ASP A 12 10.55 26.51 -32.13
N PRO A 13 11.71 25.96 -31.74
CA PRO A 13 12.03 25.64 -30.35
C PRO A 13 11.93 26.81 -29.37
N GLU A 14 12.25 28.04 -29.79
CA GLU A 14 12.16 29.22 -28.92
C GLU A 14 10.69 29.56 -28.65
N LEU A 15 9.85 29.52 -29.68
CA LEU A 15 8.41 29.72 -29.57
C LEU A 15 7.75 28.63 -28.73
N LEU A 16 8.20 27.38 -28.87
CA LEU A 16 7.74 26.25 -28.06
C LEU A 16 8.16 26.37 -26.60
N ALA A 17 9.31 26.97 -26.30
CA ALA A 17 9.77 27.21 -24.94
C ALA A 17 8.91 28.26 -24.22
N GLU A 18 8.53 29.33 -24.93
CA GLU A 18 7.75 30.46 -24.43
C GLU A 18 6.25 30.17 -24.27
N LEU A 19 5.72 29.16 -24.95
CA LEU A 19 4.32 28.74 -24.80
C LEU A 19 4.04 28.20 -23.39
N PRO A 20 2.92 28.56 -22.73
CA PRO A 20 2.50 27.90 -21.49
C PRO A 20 2.29 26.40 -21.70
N GLU A 21 2.55 25.57 -20.68
CA GLU A 21 2.48 24.10 -20.77
C GLU A 21 1.12 23.60 -21.30
N GLU A 22 0.03 24.25 -20.90
CA GLU A 22 -1.32 23.94 -21.39
C GLU A 22 -1.47 24.23 -22.90
N GLN A 23 -0.86 25.29 -23.40
CA GLN A 23 -0.84 25.62 -24.83
C GLN A 23 0.09 24.68 -25.63
N LYS A 24 1.20 24.21 -25.03
CA LYS A 24 2.06 23.18 -25.65
C LYS A 24 1.30 21.86 -25.82
N GLN A 25 0.57 21.44 -24.79
CA GLN A 25 -0.25 20.23 -24.85
C GLN A 25 -1.34 20.33 -25.92
N ILE A 26 -2.06 21.47 -25.99
CA ILE A 26 -3.07 21.71 -27.03
C ILE A 26 -2.42 21.71 -28.42
N LEU A 27 -1.26 22.34 -28.57
CA LEU A 27 -0.51 22.37 -29.83
C LEU A 27 -0.10 20.96 -30.29
N PHE A 28 0.43 20.12 -29.40
CA PHE A 28 0.80 18.74 -29.73
C PHE A 28 -0.41 17.88 -30.07
N VAL A 29 -1.53 18.07 -29.38
CA VAL A 29 -2.80 17.40 -29.72
C VAL A 29 -3.25 17.81 -31.13
N LYS A 30 -3.23 19.11 -31.46
CA LYS A 30 -3.62 19.62 -32.79
C LYS A 30 -2.68 19.15 -33.89
N MET A 31 -1.37 19.13 -33.64
CA MET A 31 -0.39 18.56 -34.57
C MET A 31 -0.60 17.06 -34.77
N ARG A 32 -0.95 16.33 -33.71
CA ARG A 32 -1.25 14.90 -33.80
C ARG A 32 -2.52 14.63 -34.60
N GLU A 33 -3.58 15.40 -34.38
CA GLU A 33 -4.81 15.36 -35.16
C GLU A 33 -4.53 15.60 -36.65
N GLU A 34 -3.69 16.58 -36.97
CA GLU A 34 -3.32 16.90 -38.35
C GLU A 34 -2.45 15.82 -39.00
N GLN A 35 -1.53 15.18 -38.27
CA GLN A 35 -0.80 14.00 -38.75
C GLN A 35 -1.74 12.85 -39.11
N VAL A 36 -2.71 12.56 -38.24
CA VAL A 36 -3.70 11.50 -38.45
C VAL A 36 -4.60 11.85 -39.64
N ARG A 37 -5.04 13.10 -39.76
CA ARG A 37 -5.85 13.58 -40.89
C ARG A 37 -5.11 13.44 -42.23
N ARG A 38 -3.84 13.86 -42.29
CA ARG A 38 -2.99 13.73 -43.48
C ARG A 38 -2.70 12.27 -43.82
N TRP A 39 -2.53 11.41 -42.80
CA TRP A 39 -2.37 9.98 -43.02
C TRP A 39 -3.63 9.37 -43.63
N ARG A 40 -4.81 9.61 -43.05
CA ARG A 40 -6.10 9.13 -43.59
C ARG A 40 -6.34 9.60 -45.02
N LEU A 41 -6.06 10.87 -45.32
CA LEU A 41 -6.19 11.39 -46.69
C LEU A 41 -5.25 10.69 -47.68
N ARG A 42 -4.04 10.33 -47.25
CA ARG A 42 -3.11 9.56 -48.10
C ARG A 42 -3.58 8.12 -48.30
N GLU A 43 -4.13 7.48 -47.28
CA GLU A 43 -4.74 6.15 -47.39
C GLU A 43 -5.94 6.18 -48.34
N ASP A 44 -6.87 7.13 -48.18
CA ASP A 44 -8.01 7.31 -49.08
C ASP A 44 -7.57 7.62 -50.52
N GLU A 45 -6.48 8.38 -50.72
CA GLU A 45 -5.91 8.61 -52.04
C GLU A 45 -5.25 7.36 -52.63
N LEU A 46 -4.60 6.54 -51.80
CA LEU A 46 -4.04 5.25 -52.20
C LEU A 46 -5.15 4.29 -52.60
N GLU A 47 -6.19 4.17 -51.79
CA GLU A 47 -7.36 3.35 -52.06
C GLU A 47 -8.09 3.81 -53.33
N LYS A 48 -8.23 5.12 -53.55
CA LYS A 48 -8.76 5.68 -54.82
C LYS A 48 -7.84 5.44 -56.01
N LYS A 49 -6.52 5.48 -55.83
CA LYS A 49 -5.54 5.19 -56.89
C LYS A 49 -5.52 3.70 -57.25
N GLU A 50 -5.68 2.82 -56.26
CA GLU A 50 -5.83 1.38 -56.44
C GLU A 50 -7.18 1.07 -57.11
N ALA A 51 -8.26 1.76 -56.74
CA ALA A 51 -9.56 1.65 -57.39
C ALA A 51 -9.58 2.21 -58.83
N MET A 52 -8.79 3.26 -59.13
CA MET A 52 -8.64 3.81 -60.48
C MET A 52 -7.70 3.00 -61.39
N ASN A 53 -6.81 2.17 -60.82
CA ASN A 53 -5.93 1.25 -61.57
C ASN A 53 -6.15 -0.20 -61.12
N PRO A 54 -7.30 -0.81 -61.45
CA PRO A 54 -7.46 -2.25 -61.29
C PRO A 54 -6.40 -2.97 -62.16
N PRO A 55 -5.78 -4.06 -61.68
CA PRO A 55 -4.76 -4.76 -62.43
C PRO A 55 -5.31 -5.23 -63.78
N LYS A 56 -4.70 -4.78 -64.88
CA LYS A 56 -5.08 -5.23 -66.23
C LYS A 56 -4.81 -6.73 -66.35
N PRO A 57 -5.70 -7.52 -66.97
CA PRO A 57 -5.40 -8.90 -67.31
C PRO A 57 -4.17 -8.93 -68.24
N ARG A 58 -3.18 -9.74 -67.88
CA ARG A 58 -1.91 -9.83 -68.63
C ARG A 58 -2.18 -10.39 -70.03
N PRO A 59 -1.65 -9.79 -71.11
CA PRO A 59 -1.66 -10.43 -72.41
C PRO A 59 -0.75 -11.66 -72.40
N GLN A 60 -1.27 -12.80 -72.85
CA GLN A 60 -0.50 -14.04 -73.01
C GLN A 60 0.65 -13.77 -73.98
N LYS A 61 1.88 -13.86 -73.49
CA LYS A 61 3.07 -13.87 -74.34
C LYS A 61 3.24 -15.27 -74.92
N ALA A 62 3.33 -15.35 -76.24
CA ALA A 62 3.83 -16.52 -76.93
C ALA A 62 5.23 -16.86 -76.38
N ASN A 63 5.42 -18.12 -76.01
CA ASN A 63 6.66 -18.71 -75.49
C ASN A 63 6.85 -18.63 -73.96
N ALA A 64 6.05 -19.43 -73.24
CA ALA A 64 6.43 -19.94 -71.93
C ALA A 64 5.93 -21.39 -71.77
N LYS A 65 6.87 -22.28 -71.48
CA LYS A 65 6.80 -23.71 -71.09
C LYS A 65 5.39 -24.32 -70.99
N CYS A 66 5.12 -25.32 -71.82
CA CYS A 66 3.89 -26.13 -71.75
C CYS A 66 3.84 -26.96 -70.47
N VAL A 67 2.72 -26.85 -69.74
CA VAL A 67 2.29 -27.80 -68.71
C VAL A 67 1.39 -28.81 -69.42
N GLU A 68 1.75 -30.08 -69.37
CA GLU A 68 0.94 -31.17 -69.89
C GLU A 68 -0.11 -31.53 -68.83
N PHE A 69 -1.38 -31.25 -69.12
CA PHE A 69 -2.48 -31.53 -68.21
C PHE A 69 -2.85 -33.01 -68.32
N LEU A 70 -2.96 -33.70 -67.19
CA LEU A 70 -3.61 -35.00 -67.13
C LEU A 70 -5.06 -34.82 -67.59
N ILE A 71 -5.57 -35.67 -68.47
CA ILE A 71 -6.93 -35.60 -69.02
C ILE A 71 -7.75 -36.75 -68.42
N ALA A 72 -8.91 -36.44 -67.87
CA ALA A 72 -9.83 -37.43 -67.32
C ALA A 72 -10.56 -38.20 -68.45
N VAL A 73 -11.25 -39.29 -68.10
CA VAL A 73 -11.87 -40.24 -69.06
C VAL A 73 -12.94 -39.58 -69.94
N ASP A 74 -13.48 -38.45 -69.50
CA ASP A 74 -14.46 -37.61 -70.21
C ASP A 74 -13.82 -36.60 -71.19
N GLY A 75 -12.49 -36.57 -71.30
CA GLY A 75 -11.76 -35.71 -72.23
C GLY A 75 -11.49 -34.29 -71.73
N ASN A 76 -11.81 -33.98 -70.47
CA ASN A 76 -11.52 -32.70 -69.84
C ASN A 76 -10.24 -32.77 -68.98
N PRO A 77 -9.50 -31.65 -68.78
CA PRO A 77 -8.34 -31.62 -67.90
C PRO A 77 -8.70 -32.05 -66.47
N TRP A 78 -7.95 -33.02 -65.93
CA TRP A 78 -8.09 -33.52 -64.56
C TRP A 78 -7.66 -32.42 -63.58
N VAL A 79 -8.63 -31.92 -62.81
CA VAL A 79 -8.41 -30.93 -61.76
C VAL A 79 -8.66 -31.60 -60.43
N TRP A 80 -7.62 -31.67 -59.60
CA TRP A 80 -7.77 -32.02 -58.19
C TRP A 80 -8.15 -30.74 -57.42
N VAL A 81 -9.42 -30.62 -57.07
CA VAL A 81 -9.92 -29.54 -56.21
C VAL A 81 -9.72 -29.98 -54.77
N LEU A 82 -8.81 -29.33 -54.05
CA LEU A 82 -8.69 -29.51 -52.60
C LEU A 82 -10.07 -29.21 -51.96
N GLY A 83 -10.73 -30.25 -51.41
CA GLY A 83 -12.01 -30.14 -50.69
C GLY A 83 -13.24 -30.79 -51.35
N GLU A 84 -13.09 -31.55 -52.44
CA GLU A 84 -14.22 -32.24 -53.11
C GLU A 84 -14.44 -33.71 -52.70
N ASP A 85 -13.58 -34.28 -51.84
CA ASP A 85 -13.89 -35.53 -51.13
C ASP A 85 -14.62 -35.20 -49.80
N ASP A 86 -15.70 -35.91 -49.49
CA ASP A 86 -16.49 -35.70 -48.26
C ASP A 86 -15.67 -35.91 -46.97
N ASP A 87 -14.50 -36.53 -47.06
CA ASP A 87 -13.55 -36.71 -45.96
C ASP A 87 -12.51 -35.57 -45.81
N ASP A 88 -12.30 -34.73 -46.85
CA ASP A 88 -11.37 -33.59 -46.81
C ASP A 88 -12.06 -32.25 -46.46
N LYS A 89 -13.38 -32.27 -46.30
CA LYS A 89 -14.13 -31.27 -45.51
C LYS A 89 -13.91 -31.49 -44.01
N GLN A 90 -12.70 -31.80 -43.57
CA GLN A 90 -12.27 -31.43 -42.22
C GLN A 90 -12.02 -29.92 -42.16
N ASP A 91 -13.08 -29.18 -42.48
CA ASP A 91 -13.65 -28.17 -41.59
C ASP A 91 -12.61 -27.17 -41.07
N PHE A 92 -11.81 -26.58 -41.98
CA PHE A 92 -10.86 -25.51 -41.62
C PHE A 92 -11.53 -24.40 -40.81
N GLU A 93 -12.79 -24.09 -41.11
CA GLU A 93 -13.61 -23.15 -40.34
C GLU A 93 -13.95 -23.70 -38.94
N ALA A 94 -14.24 -25.00 -38.81
CA ALA A 94 -14.44 -25.61 -37.50
C ALA A 94 -13.12 -25.79 -36.72
N VAL A 95 -11.98 -25.96 -37.38
CA VAL A 95 -10.64 -25.96 -36.75
C VAL A 95 -10.29 -24.56 -36.25
N LEU A 96 -10.60 -23.51 -37.02
CA LEU A 96 -10.46 -22.11 -36.59
C LEU A 96 -11.40 -21.79 -35.43
N LYS A 97 -12.70 -22.11 -35.54
CA LYS A 97 -13.68 -21.94 -34.45
C LYS A 97 -13.30 -22.74 -33.21
N LYS A 98 -12.80 -23.97 -33.37
CA LYS A 98 -12.30 -24.80 -32.27
C LYS A 98 -11.08 -24.17 -31.60
N LYS A 99 -10.13 -23.64 -32.36
CA LYS A 99 -8.97 -22.90 -31.83
C LYS A 99 -9.38 -21.60 -31.14
N GLU A 100 -10.37 -20.88 -31.65
CA GLU A 100 -10.92 -19.68 -31.01
C GLU A 100 -11.66 -20.01 -29.71
N LEU A 101 -12.48 -21.07 -29.70
CA LEU A 101 -13.14 -21.59 -28.49
C LEU A 101 -12.13 -22.09 -27.45
N GLU A 102 -11.07 -22.76 -27.89
CA GLU A 102 -10.00 -23.24 -27.03
C GLU A 102 -9.19 -22.09 -26.44
N ALA A 103 -8.88 -21.05 -27.25
CA ALA A 103 -8.25 -19.82 -26.78
C ALA A 103 -9.13 -19.06 -25.78
N LEU A 104 -10.44 -18.94 -26.04
CA LEU A 104 -11.40 -18.34 -25.10
C LEU A 104 -11.50 -19.14 -23.81
N ALA A 105 -11.53 -20.47 -23.88
CA ALA A 105 -11.57 -21.34 -22.71
C ALA A 105 -10.26 -21.26 -21.90
N GLU A 106 -9.11 -21.12 -22.56
CA GLU A 106 -7.83 -20.86 -21.89
C GLU A 106 -7.81 -19.50 -21.20
N ASP A 107 -8.30 -18.46 -21.85
CA ASP A 107 -8.35 -17.11 -21.29
C ASP A 107 -9.37 -17.04 -20.12
N GLU A 108 -10.49 -17.76 -20.21
CA GLU A 108 -11.43 -17.93 -19.11
C GLU A 108 -10.81 -18.70 -17.93
N LYS A 109 -10.05 -19.76 -18.19
CA LYS A 109 -9.29 -20.49 -17.15
C LYS A 109 -8.26 -19.58 -16.48
N LYS A 110 -7.50 -18.81 -17.25
CA LYS A 110 -6.52 -17.84 -16.74
C LYS A 110 -7.20 -16.75 -15.92
N ALA A 111 -8.37 -16.26 -16.36
CA ALA A 111 -9.16 -15.27 -15.62
C ALA A 111 -9.69 -15.83 -14.29
N LYS A 112 -10.20 -17.06 -14.27
CA LYS A 112 -10.64 -17.74 -13.04
C LYS A 112 -9.48 -18.01 -12.09
N GLU A 113 -8.32 -18.42 -12.61
CA GLU A 113 -7.12 -18.62 -11.81
C GLU A 113 -6.62 -17.31 -11.20
N LEU A 114 -6.64 -16.22 -11.96
CA LEU A 114 -6.28 -14.89 -11.47
C LEU A 114 -7.25 -14.42 -10.38
N ALA A 115 -8.56 -14.56 -10.61
CA ALA A 115 -9.58 -14.21 -9.62
C ALA A 115 -9.45 -15.06 -8.34
N HIS A 116 -9.14 -16.34 -8.46
CA HIS A 116 -8.88 -17.22 -7.32
C HIS A 116 -7.63 -16.79 -6.54
N LYS A 117 -6.53 -16.45 -7.24
CA LYS A 117 -5.31 -15.92 -6.60
C LYS A 117 -5.55 -14.61 -5.87
N GLU A 118 -6.32 -13.69 -6.46
CA GLU A 118 -6.70 -12.42 -5.82
C GLU A 118 -7.57 -12.66 -4.57
N MET A 119 -8.54 -13.57 -4.64
CA MET A 119 -9.37 -13.93 -3.48
C MET A 119 -8.54 -14.56 -2.35
N GLU A 120 -7.59 -15.44 -2.65
CA GLU A 120 -6.71 -16.05 -1.66
C GLU A 120 -5.76 -15.01 -1.02
N GLU A 121 -5.25 -14.04 -1.81
CA GLU A 121 -4.50 -12.91 -1.25
C GLU A 121 -5.34 -12.05 -0.30
N ILE A 122 -6.61 -11.78 -0.65
CA ILE A 122 -7.53 -11.02 0.20
C ILE A 122 -7.78 -11.78 1.51
N LYS A 123 -8.09 -13.07 1.44
CA LYS A 123 -8.27 -13.92 2.63
C LYS A 123 -7.03 -13.97 3.50
N ARG A 124 -5.83 -14.05 2.91
CA ARG A 124 -4.57 -14.04 3.64
C ARG A 124 -4.35 -12.73 4.38
N LYS A 125 -4.58 -11.58 3.74
CA LYS A 125 -4.49 -10.25 4.36
C LYS A 125 -5.53 -10.07 5.46
N GLU A 126 -6.73 -10.60 5.26
CA GLU A 126 -7.79 -10.56 6.26
C GLU A 126 -7.47 -11.43 7.48
N PHE A 127 -6.90 -12.61 7.27
CA PHE A 127 -6.42 -13.47 8.35
C PHE A 127 -5.29 -12.81 9.14
N GLU A 128 -4.32 -12.18 8.46
CA GLU A 128 -3.24 -11.42 9.11
C GLU A 128 -3.79 -10.24 9.92
N ARG A 129 -4.77 -9.51 9.38
CA ARG A 129 -5.48 -8.43 10.10
C ARG A 129 -6.20 -8.96 11.35
N GLN A 130 -6.89 -10.10 11.26
CA GLN A 130 -7.56 -10.73 12.40
C GLN A 130 -6.55 -11.20 13.45
N GLU A 131 -5.39 -11.70 13.04
CA GLU A 131 -4.33 -12.12 13.96
C GLU A 131 -3.72 -10.92 14.69
N GLU A 132 -3.47 -9.81 14.00
CA GLU A 132 -3.06 -8.53 14.61
C GLU A 132 -4.09 -8.03 15.62
N GLU A 133 -5.38 -8.05 15.26
CA GLU A 133 -6.46 -7.63 16.15
C GLU A 133 -6.54 -8.52 17.39
N ARG A 134 -6.38 -9.84 17.22
CA ARG A 134 -6.34 -10.80 18.33
C ARG A 134 -5.16 -10.53 19.26
N LYS A 135 -3.97 -10.27 18.72
CA LYS A 135 -2.77 -9.89 19.51
C LYS A 135 -3.00 -8.60 20.29
N LEU A 136 -3.60 -7.60 19.65
CA LEU A 136 -3.90 -6.32 20.29
C LEU A 136 -4.92 -6.49 21.43
N LYS A 137 -5.95 -7.32 21.20
CA LYS A 137 -6.97 -7.65 22.21
C LYS A 137 -6.40 -8.46 23.37
N GLU A 138 -5.46 -9.36 23.09
CA GLU A 138 -4.73 -10.12 24.12
C GLU A 138 -3.82 -9.20 24.95
N GLU A 139 -3.13 -8.25 24.33
CA GLU A 139 -2.34 -7.24 25.02
C GLU A 139 -3.21 -6.34 25.91
N GLU A 140 -4.37 -5.89 25.41
CA GLU A 140 -5.36 -5.12 26.16
C GLU A 140 -5.90 -5.93 27.36
N ALA A 141 -6.23 -7.21 27.15
CA ALA A 141 -6.68 -8.10 28.22
C ALA A 141 -5.57 -8.37 29.26
N ARG A 142 -4.30 -8.45 28.84
CA ARG A 142 -3.15 -8.56 29.75
C ARG A 142 -3.02 -7.31 30.62
N LEU A 143 -3.09 -6.12 30.01
CA LEU A 143 -3.06 -4.85 30.74
C LEU A 143 -4.23 -4.72 31.73
N ALA A 144 -5.44 -5.14 31.33
CA ALA A 144 -6.61 -5.15 32.20
C ALA A 144 -6.46 -6.14 33.39
N ARG A 145 -5.91 -7.34 33.15
CA ARG A 145 -5.62 -8.31 34.23
C ARG A 145 -4.56 -7.80 35.19
N GLU A 146 -3.51 -7.15 34.68
CA GLU A 146 -2.46 -6.54 35.50
C GLU A 146 -3.03 -5.40 36.37
N ALA A 147 -3.91 -4.56 35.81
CA ALA A 147 -4.61 -3.52 36.56
C ALA A 147 -5.52 -4.11 37.65
N ALA A 148 -6.31 -5.14 37.34
CA ALA A 148 -7.17 -5.82 38.30
C ALA A 148 -6.39 -6.49 39.43
N ALA A 149 -5.23 -7.08 39.13
CA ALA A 149 -4.33 -7.68 40.13
C ALA A 149 -3.78 -6.62 41.09
N ARG A 150 -3.35 -5.46 40.59
CA ARG A 150 -2.89 -4.33 41.42
C ARG A 150 -4.01 -3.76 42.29
N GLU A 151 -5.22 -3.63 41.76
CA GLU A 151 -6.37 -3.17 42.53
C GLU A 151 -6.73 -4.16 43.65
N ALA A 152 -6.65 -5.47 43.38
CA ALA A 152 -6.87 -6.49 44.39
C ALA A 152 -5.79 -6.45 45.49
N GLU A 153 -4.52 -6.27 45.13
CA GLU A 153 -3.42 -6.10 46.09
C GLU A 153 -3.63 -4.89 47.00
N LYS A 154 -4.05 -3.75 46.43
CA LYS A 154 -4.41 -2.55 47.18
C LYS A 154 -5.50 -2.83 48.21
N LYS A 155 -6.57 -3.52 47.81
CA LYS A 155 -7.69 -3.88 48.72
C LYS A 155 -7.21 -4.78 49.86
N ARG A 156 -6.29 -5.72 49.59
CA ARG A 156 -5.73 -6.62 50.61
C ARG A 156 -4.87 -5.87 51.63
N LEU A 157 -3.97 -5.00 51.17
CA LEU A 157 -3.13 -4.16 52.05
C LEU A 157 -3.97 -3.19 52.87
N GLU A 158 -5.01 -2.61 52.28
CA GLU A 158 -5.95 -1.73 52.97
C GLU A 158 -6.75 -2.46 54.05
N GLU A 159 -7.21 -3.69 53.76
CA GLU A 159 -7.89 -4.53 54.75
C GLU A 159 -6.95 -4.96 55.88
N GLU A 160 -5.71 -5.34 55.57
CA GLU A 160 -4.69 -5.70 56.56
C GLU A 160 -4.37 -4.53 57.49
N ALA A 161 -4.15 -3.33 56.93
CA ALA A 161 -3.95 -2.12 57.71
C ALA A 161 -5.17 -1.78 58.59
N ARG A 162 -6.40 -1.97 58.07
CA ARG A 162 -7.64 -1.77 58.84
C ARG A 162 -7.75 -2.75 60.02
N LEU A 163 -7.41 -4.01 59.80
CA LEU A 163 -7.40 -5.04 60.85
C LEU A 163 -6.33 -4.76 61.91
N ALA A 164 -5.14 -4.33 61.50
CA ALA A 164 -4.07 -3.93 62.41
C ALA A 164 -4.45 -2.71 63.25
N ALA A 165 -5.04 -1.68 62.65
CA ALA A 165 -5.52 -0.49 63.35
C ALA A 165 -6.62 -0.82 64.36
N LYS A 166 -7.60 -1.66 63.96
CA LYS A 166 -8.67 -2.13 64.86
C LYS A 166 -8.11 -2.90 66.06
N LYS A 167 -7.11 -3.77 65.83
CA LYS A 167 -6.44 -4.53 66.89
C LYS A 167 -5.66 -3.62 67.85
N ALA A 168 -5.00 -2.58 67.35
CA ALA A 168 -4.32 -1.59 68.17
C ALA A 168 -5.31 -0.75 69.01
N GLU A 169 -6.43 -0.33 68.40
CA GLU A 169 -7.48 0.43 69.10
C GLU A 169 -8.19 -0.41 70.18
N GLU A 170 -8.43 -1.70 69.93
CA GLU A 170 -9.04 -2.62 70.88
C GLU A 170 -8.14 -2.85 72.11
N LEU A 171 -6.83 -3.05 71.90
CA LEU A 171 -5.85 -3.15 72.99
C LEU A 171 -5.81 -1.88 73.84
N ARG A 172 -5.86 -0.71 73.20
CA ARG A 172 -5.90 0.60 73.89
C ARG A 172 -7.18 0.77 74.72
N LYS A 173 -8.35 0.42 74.16
CA LYS A 173 -9.63 0.48 74.89
C LYS A 173 -9.69 -0.52 76.05
N GLU A 174 -9.10 -1.70 75.89
CA GLU A 174 -9.00 -2.68 76.97
C GLU A 174 -8.09 -2.17 78.10
N GLU A 175 -6.95 -1.55 77.76
CA GLU A 175 -6.06 -0.93 78.74
C GLU A 175 -6.77 0.22 79.49
N GLU A 176 -7.51 1.08 78.77
CA GLU A 176 -8.26 2.19 79.34
C GLU A 176 -9.39 1.71 80.27
N ARG A 177 -10.15 0.68 79.86
CA ARG A 177 -11.19 0.08 80.72
C ARG A 177 -10.61 -0.51 82.00
N LYS A 178 -9.45 -1.18 81.92
CA LYS A 178 -8.78 -1.75 83.11
C LYS A 178 -8.25 -0.66 84.03
N ARG A 179 -7.68 0.42 83.49
CA ARG A 179 -7.28 1.60 84.28
C ARG A 179 -8.48 2.22 85.01
N GLN A 180 -9.60 2.40 84.32
CA GLN A 180 -10.84 2.92 84.93
C GLN A 180 -11.39 1.98 86.01
N GLU A 181 -11.33 0.66 85.80
CA GLU A 181 -11.76 -0.32 86.80
C GLU A 181 -10.84 -0.37 88.03
N GLU A 182 -9.52 -0.29 87.84
CA GLU A 182 -8.56 -0.16 88.95
C GLU A 182 -8.74 1.16 89.71
N GLU A 183 -8.98 2.27 89.01
CA GLU A 183 -9.23 3.56 89.64
C GLU A 183 -10.56 3.55 90.41
N ARG A 184 -11.60 2.89 89.88
CA ARG A 184 -12.87 2.68 90.58
C ARG A 184 -12.70 1.82 91.83
N LYS A 185 -11.94 0.72 91.75
CA LYS A 185 -11.61 -0.12 92.91
C LYS A 185 -10.83 0.65 93.97
N LYS A 186 -9.87 1.50 93.58
CA LYS A 186 -9.15 2.38 94.51
C LYS A 186 -10.08 3.37 95.20
N ARG A 187 -11.03 3.97 94.48
CA ARG A 187 -12.02 4.89 95.05
C ARG A 187 -12.98 4.17 96.01
N GLU A 188 -13.49 3.00 95.64
CA GLU A 188 -14.34 2.16 96.49
C GLU A 188 -13.61 1.69 97.77
N GLU A 189 -12.33 1.32 97.65
CA GLU A 189 -11.49 0.92 98.78
C GLU A 189 -11.16 2.11 99.70
N GLU A 190 -10.87 3.28 99.14
CA GLU A 190 -10.64 4.51 99.89
C GLU A 190 -11.91 4.99 100.61
N GLU A 191 -13.07 4.86 99.97
CA GLU A 191 -14.36 5.17 100.58
C GLU A 191 -14.69 4.21 101.74
N ARG A 192 -14.45 2.90 101.55
CA ARG A 192 -14.52 1.91 102.65
C ARG A 192 -13.60 2.28 103.81
N ARG A 193 -12.36 2.67 103.51
CA ARG A 193 -11.37 3.06 104.53
C ARG A 193 -11.81 4.31 105.30
N ARG A 194 -12.34 5.32 104.60
CA ARG A 194 -12.88 6.55 105.20
C ARG A 194 -14.14 6.29 106.03
N ALA A 195 -15.02 5.39 105.60
CA ALA A 195 -16.19 4.97 106.37
C ALA A 195 -15.80 4.21 107.64
N GLU A 196 -14.80 3.33 107.55
CA GLU A 196 -14.25 2.61 108.71
C GLU A 196 -13.57 3.58 109.70
N GLU A 197 -12.80 4.56 109.22
CA GLU A 197 -12.23 5.61 110.07
C GLU A 197 -13.29 6.48 110.76
N ARG A 198 -14.38 6.84 110.06
CA ARG A 198 -15.50 7.58 110.66
C ARG A 198 -16.17 6.78 111.76
N ARG A 199 -16.45 5.49 111.51
CA ARG A 199 -17.02 4.58 112.50
C ARG A 199 -16.09 4.41 113.72
N LYS A 200 -14.77 4.31 113.50
CA LYS A 200 -13.78 4.26 114.59
C LYS A 200 -13.75 5.56 115.40
N LYS A 201 -13.84 6.73 114.75
CA LYS A 201 -13.90 8.03 115.45
C LYS A 201 -15.17 8.18 116.30
N GLU A 202 -16.34 7.78 115.78
CA GLU A 202 -17.58 7.78 116.56
C GLU A 202 -17.52 6.81 117.76
N GLU A 203 -16.89 5.65 117.58
CA GLU A 203 -16.70 4.65 118.64
C GLU A 203 -15.66 5.11 119.68
N GLU A 204 -14.60 5.79 119.23
CA GLU A 204 -13.57 6.39 120.08
C GLU A 204 -14.11 7.61 120.85
N GLU A 205 -14.95 8.44 120.25
CA GLU A 205 -15.63 9.56 120.91
C GLU A 205 -16.59 9.07 121.99
N LYS A 206 -17.34 7.98 121.74
CA LYS A 206 -18.12 7.28 122.77
C LYS A 206 -17.25 6.73 123.89
N ARG A 207 -16.11 6.09 123.55
CA ARG A 207 -15.15 5.61 124.54
C ARG A 207 -14.48 6.73 125.33
N GLN A 208 -14.19 7.87 124.71
CA GLN A 208 -13.63 9.05 125.38
C GLN A 208 -14.68 9.74 126.28
N ALA A 209 -15.97 9.70 125.91
CA ALA A 209 -17.05 10.11 126.80
C ALA A 209 -17.17 9.18 128.03
N GLU A 210 -17.07 7.86 127.84
CA GLU A 210 -17.03 6.88 128.95
C GLU A 210 -15.75 6.98 129.80
N ALA A 211 -14.60 7.27 129.19
CA ALA A 211 -13.33 7.42 129.89
C ALA A 211 -13.22 8.76 130.63
N ARG A 212 -13.86 9.83 130.14
CA ARG A 212 -14.00 11.12 130.86
C ARG A 212 -14.87 10.98 132.11
N GLU A 213 -15.81 10.04 132.13
CA GLU A 213 -16.55 9.62 133.33
C GLU A 213 -15.67 8.78 134.28
N LYS A 214 -14.89 7.83 133.75
CA LYS A 214 -14.05 6.93 134.56
C LYS A 214 -12.72 7.54 135.06
N TRP A 215 -12.23 8.62 134.46
CA TRP A 215 -10.99 9.32 134.85
C TRP A 215 -11.17 10.22 136.09
N LYS A 216 -12.40 10.46 136.55
CA LYS A 216 -12.66 11.13 137.83
C LYS A 216 -12.62 10.19 139.04
N ALA A 217 -12.32 8.90 138.88
CA ALA A 217 -12.45 7.92 139.95
C ALA A 217 -11.19 7.11 140.31
N VAL A 218 -10.04 7.31 139.65
CA VAL A 218 -8.84 6.51 139.97
C VAL A 218 -7.55 7.32 139.80
N GLU A 219 -7.32 8.24 140.73
CA GLU A 219 -5.98 8.78 141.01
C GLU A 219 -5.75 8.80 142.53
N GLU A 220 -5.57 7.63 143.14
CA GLU A 220 -5.01 7.49 144.49
C GLU A 220 -4.35 6.10 144.66
N LYS A 221 -3.00 6.09 144.50
CA LYS A 221 -1.99 5.17 145.09
C LYS A 221 -2.06 3.67 144.67
N ARG A 222 -0.99 2.90 144.43
CA ARG A 222 0.36 2.84 145.05
C ARG A 222 1.26 1.87 144.25
N LYS A 223 2.45 2.32 143.82
CA LYS A 223 3.61 1.50 143.38
C LYS A 223 4.24 0.81 144.60
N ALA A 224 5.09 -0.23 144.60
CA ALA A 224 5.54 -1.29 143.70
C ALA A 224 6.67 -2.00 144.48
N GLU A 225 6.73 -3.34 144.61
CA GLU A 225 8.00 -4.09 144.77
C GLU A 225 7.88 -5.63 144.62
N GLU A 226 7.09 -6.09 143.64
CA GLU A 226 7.20 -7.45 143.07
C GLU A 226 7.41 -7.37 141.54
N GLU A 227 7.86 -6.20 141.09
CA GLU A 227 7.97 -5.82 139.68
C GLU A 227 9.25 -6.36 139.03
N LYS A 228 10.37 -6.53 139.74
CA LYS A 228 11.69 -6.69 139.06
C LYS A 228 11.97 -8.03 138.38
N ARG A 229 11.46 -9.18 138.85
CA ARG A 229 11.67 -10.49 138.17
C ARG A 229 10.56 -10.87 137.20
N ARG A 230 9.37 -10.29 137.37
CA ARG A 230 8.27 -10.35 136.41
C ARG A 230 8.58 -9.47 135.20
N ILE A 231 9.07 -8.25 135.42
CA ILE A 231 9.57 -7.32 134.38
C ILE A 231 10.61 -7.97 133.46
N GLU A 232 11.54 -8.79 133.96
CA GLU A 232 12.65 -9.32 133.15
C GLU A 232 12.25 -10.51 132.26
N LEU A 233 11.45 -11.46 132.77
CA LEU A 233 10.90 -12.56 131.97
C LEU A 233 9.81 -12.07 131.01
N GLU A 234 9.05 -11.06 131.42
CA GLU A 234 8.07 -10.36 130.61
C GLU A 234 8.76 -9.48 129.57
N LYS A 235 9.92 -8.87 129.87
CA LYS A 235 10.80 -8.20 128.89
C LYS A 235 11.28 -9.16 127.82
N ARG A 236 11.78 -10.35 128.19
CA ARG A 236 12.32 -11.32 127.23
C ARG A 236 11.21 -11.90 126.35
N LYS A 237 10.04 -12.19 126.93
CA LYS A 237 8.84 -12.61 126.17
C LYS A 237 8.30 -11.49 125.29
N GLN A 238 8.29 -10.24 125.76
CA GLN A 238 7.90 -9.08 124.97
C GLN A 238 8.90 -8.79 123.85
N GLU A 239 10.20 -8.96 124.08
CA GLU A 239 11.24 -8.82 123.04
C GLU A 239 11.14 -9.94 121.99
N GLU A 240 10.89 -11.19 122.39
CA GLU A 240 10.70 -12.32 121.48
C GLU A 240 9.37 -12.21 120.69
N GLU A 241 8.29 -11.75 121.33
CA GLU A 241 7.01 -11.47 120.67
C GLU A 241 7.10 -10.23 119.75
N LEU A 242 7.85 -9.19 120.13
CA LEU A 242 8.15 -8.03 119.29
C LEU A 242 9.01 -8.43 118.11
N ALA A 243 9.99 -9.33 118.30
CA ALA A 243 10.80 -9.88 117.23
C ALA A 243 9.96 -10.73 116.27
N ARG A 244 9.05 -11.56 116.79
CA ARG A 244 8.11 -12.34 115.97
C ARG A 244 7.13 -11.46 115.20
N LYS A 245 6.56 -10.42 115.83
CA LYS A 245 5.69 -9.43 115.15
C LYS A 245 6.45 -8.62 114.11
N LYS A 246 7.70 -8.23 114.37
CA LYS A 246 8.57 -7.59 113.39
C LYS A 246 8.91 -8.51 112.22
N ALA A 247 9.13 -9.81 112.49
CA ALA A 247 9.39 -10.80 111.45
C ALA A 247 8.13 -11.06 110.58
N GLU A 248 6.96 -11.20 111.20
CA GLU A 248 5.67 -11.38 110.52
C GLU A 248 5.28 -10.12 109.71
N GLU A 249 5.51 -8.93 110.26
CA GLU A 249 5.30 -7.67 109.54
C GLU A 249 6.31 -7.48 108.39
N ALA A 250 7.56 -7.90 108.58
CA ALA A 250 8.57 -7.91 107.52
C ALA A 250 8.22 -8.90 106.40
N GLU A 251 7.68 -10.08 106.74
CA GLU A 251 7.22 -11.08 105.77
C GLU A 251 6.00 -10.58 104.99
N ARG A 252 5.01 -9.97 105.66
CA ARG A 252 3.84 -9.37 104.99
C ARG A 252 4.23 -8.22 104.06
N ARG A 253 5.17 -7.36 104.47
CA ARG A 253 5.72 -6.29 103.62
C ARG A 253 6.47 -6.86 102.42
N ALA A 254 7.27 -7.92 102.61
CA ALA A 254 7.97 -8.59 101.51
C ALA A 254 7.00 -9.28 100.53
N GLU A 255 5.89 -9.84 101.02
CA GLU A 255 4.84 -10.41 100.18
C GLU A 255 4.06 -9.35 99.38
N GLU A 256 3.74 -8.20 100.01
CA GLU A 256 3.14 -7.05 99.33
C GLU A 256 4.08 -6.46 98.26
N GLU A 257 5.37 -6.30 98.56
CA GLU A 257 6.36 -5.86 97.57
C GLU A 257 6.49 -6.85 96.40
N ARG A 258 6.44 -8.17 96.65
CA ARG A 258 6.39 -9.18 95.59
C ARG A 258 5.16 -9.03 94.71
N LYS A 259 3.97 -8.84 95.30
CA LYS A 259 2.72 -8.64 94.55
C LYS A 259 2.73 -7.33 93.73
N VAL A 260 3.28 -6.25 94.28
CA VAL A 260 3.46 -4.97 93.56
C VAL A 260 4.43 -5.15 92.39
N ARG A 261 5.53 -5.86 92.60
CA ARG A 261 6.53 -6.15 91.56
C ARG A 261 5.98 -7.06 90.45
N GLU A 262 5.15 -8.02 90.79
CA GLU A 262 4.46 -8.90 89.83
C GLU A 262 3.44 -8.11 88.98
N ARG A 263 2.61 -7.25 89.60
CA ARG A 263 1.69 -6.35 88.88
C ARG A 263 2.44 -5.37 87.97
N ALA A 264 3.56 -4.81 88.44
CA ALA A 264 4.41 -3.93 87.63
C ALA A 264 5.02 -4.66 86.43
N LEU A 265 5.40 -5.94 86.56
CA LEU A 265 5.89 -6.77 85.47
C LEU A 265 4.78 -7.12 84.45
N GLU A 266 3.56 -7.37 84.91
CA GLU A 266 2.39 -7.62 84.04
C GLU A 266 1.99 -6.35 83.27
N GLU A 267 1.96 -5.20 83.94
CA GLU A 267 1.71 -3.89 83.33
C GLU A 267 2.79 -3.52 82.31
N ALA A 268 4.07 -3.77 82.62
CA ALA A 268 5.17 -3.57 81.68
C ALA A 268 5.07 -4.48 80.45
N ARG A 269 4.66 -5.75 80.61
CA ARG A 269 4.41 -6.67 79.50
C ARG A 269 3.26 -6.18 78.60
N ARG A 270 2.17 -5.66 79.17
CA ARG A 270 1.04 -5.11 78.40
C ARG A 270 1.41 -3.86 77.64
N LYS A 271 2.08 -2.89 78.28
CA LYS A 271 2.57 -1.68 77.61
C LYS A 271 3.52 -2.01 76.46
N LYS A 272 4.35 -3.04 76.62
CA LYS A 272 5.20 -3.55 75.55
C LYS A 272 4.38 -4.12 74.38
N GLN A 273 3.35 -4.93 74.66
CA GLN A 273 2.46 -5.47 73.62
C GLN A 273 1.66 -4.38 72.88
N GLU A 274 1.19 -3.36 73.59
CA GLU A 274 0.51 -2.20 73.00
C GLU A 274 1.47 -1.37 72.13
N GLN A 275 2.68 -1.09 72.61
CA GLN A 275 3.71 -0.39 71.84
C GLN A 275 4.10 -1.18 70.58
N GLU A 276 4.29 -2.50 70.68
CA GLU A 276 4.56 -3.37 69.53
C GLU A 276 3.39 -3.37 68.53
N ALA A 277 2.14 -3.37 69.00
CA ALA A 277 0.96 -3.29 68.14
C ALA A 277 0.84 -1.93 67.42
N LEU A 278 1.15 -0.83 68.13
CA LEU A 278 1.08 0.53 67.60
C LEU A 278 2.24 0.80 66.61
N GLU A 279 3.44 0.30 66.89
CA GLU A 279 4.57 0.34 65.96
C GLU A 279 4.29 -0.51 64.71
N LYS A 280 3.67 -1.69 64.86
CA LYS A 280 3.24 -2.52 63.73
C LYS A 280 2.18 -1.82 62.88
N ALA A 281 1.20 -1.17 63.50
CA ALA A 281 0.18 -0.39 62.79
C ALA A 281 0.80 0.78 62.01
N ARG A 282 1.72 1.53 62.64
CA ARG A 282 2.44 2.64 62.00
C ARG A 282 3.31 2.17 60.82
N LYS A 283 4.01 1.05 60.96
CA LYS A 283 4.83 0.47 59.88
C LYS A 283 3.96 0.04 58.68
N LEU A 284 2.84 -0.62 58.94
CA LEU A 284 1.88 -1.02 57.89
C LEU A 284 1.25 0.19 57.19
N GLU A 285 0.97 1.28 57.92
CA GLU A 285 0.45 2.52 57.34
C GLU A 285 1.49 3.25 56.47
N GLU A 286 2.75 3.29 56.90
CA GLU A 286 3.85 3.86 56.11
C GLU A 286 4.13 3.02 54.86
N GLU A 287 4.10 1.69 54.98
CA GLU A 287 4.20 0.76 53.85
C GLU A 287 3.03 0.92 52.87
N LYS A 288 1.78 1.04 53.36
CA LYS A 288 0.60 1.35 52.54
C LYS A 288 0.81 2.63 51.74
N ARG A 289 1.35 3.69 52.35
CA ARG A 289 1.62 4.96 51.67
C ARG A 289 2.68 4.84 50.58
N ARG A 290 3.77 4.09 50.83
CA ARG A 290 4.82 3.83 49.84
C ARG A 290 4.30 3.00 48.66
N VAL A 291 3.54 1.95 48.94
CA VAL A 291 2.91 1.11 47.91
C VAL A 291 1.89 1.90 47.11
N GLU A 292 1.08 2.76 47.74
CA GLU A 292 0.11 3.62 47.04
C GLU A 292 0.81 4.62 46.10
N GLU A 293 1.95 5.18 46.49
CA GLU A 293 2.74 6.09 45.65
C GLU A 293 3.36 5.36 44.45
N GLN A 294 3.96 4.19 44.68
CA GLN A 294 4.48 3.32 43.61
C GLN A 294 3.37 2.87 42.65
N GLN A 295 2.18 2.57 43.18
CA GLN A 295 1.00 2.22 42.38
C GLN A 295 0.48 3.41 41.58
N LYS A 296 0.45 4.63 42.12
CA LYS A 296 0.07 5.84 41.36
C LYS A 296 1.02 6.10 40.20
N GLU A 297 2.32 5.91 40.41
CA GLU A 297 3.32 6.03 39.34
C GLU A 297 3.15 4.93 38.29
N ALA A 298 2.89 3.69 38.71
CA ALA A 298 2.62 2.57 37.80
C ALA A 298 1.30 2.77 37.02
N GLU A 299 0.25 3.26 37.67
CA GLU A 299 -1.04 3.57 37.03
C GLU A 299 -0.89 4.69 36.01
N LYS A 300 -0.09 5.72 36.31
CA LYS A 300 0.25 6.78 35.35
C LYS A 300 0.96 6.19 34.12
N LYS A 301 1.97 5.34 34.32
CA LYS A 301 2.67 4.63 33.23
C LYS A 301 1.73 3.73 32.42
N GLN A 302 0.81 3.01 33.08
CA GLN A 302 -0.19 2.19 32.39
C GLN A 302 -1.17 3.05 31.58
N ARG A 303 -1.63 4.18 32.12
CA ARG A 303 -2.49 5.14 31.40
C ARG A 303 -1.81 5.69 30.16
N GLU A 304 -0.53 6.08 30.26
CA GLU A 304 0.26 6.54 29.10
C GLU A 304 0.38 5.46 28.01
N VAL A 305 0.60 4.19 28.39
CA VAL A 305 0.65 3.07 27.45
C VAL A 305 -0.71 2.84 26.78
N ILE A 306 -1.80 2.85 27.54
CA ILE A 306 -3.17 2.69 27.04
C ILE A 306 -3.52 3.84 26.09
N GLU A 307 -3.22 5.07 26.45
CA GLU A 307 -3.44 6.24 25.61
C GLU A 307 -2.67 6.13 24.29
N ARG A 308 -1.41 5.70 24.34
CA ARG A 308 -0.60 5.47 23.14
C ARG A 308 -1.17 4.37 22.23
N LEU A 309 -1.71 3.29 22.82
CA LEU A 309 -2.40 2.24 22.06
C LEU A 309 -3.70 2.77 21.43
N GLN A 310 -4.47 3.58 22.16
CA GLN A 310 -5.68 4.22 21.64
C GLN A 310 -5.38 5.20 20.51
N GLN A 311 -4.31 6.00 20.63
CA GLN A 311 -3.86 6.91 19.57
C GLN A 311 -3.48 6.14 18.30
N ARG A 312 -2.69 5.06 18.42
CA ARG A 312 -2.33 4.20 17.27
C ARG A 312 -3.55 3.55 16.63
N LYS A 313 -4.54 3.12 17.43
CA LYS A 313 -5.80 2.56 16.94
C LYS A 313 -6.64 3.60 16.21
N ALA A 314 -6.77 4.80 16.78
CA ALA A 314 -7.50 5.91 16.16
C ALA A 314 -6.82 6.40 14.87
N GLU A 315 -5.49 6.46 14.84
CA GLU A 315 -4.71 6.79 13.64
C GLU A 315 -4.89 5.74 12.54
N LYS A 316 -4.85 4.45 12.90
CA LYS A 316 -5.14 3.34 11.97
C LYS A 316 -6.56 3.45 11.41
N GLU A 317 -7.56 3.66 12.26
CA GLU A 317 -8.95 3.81 11.83
C GLU A 317 -9.15 5.03 10.92
N ARG A 318 -8.49 6.16 11.20
CA ARG A 318 -8.51 7.33 10.32
C ARG A 318 -7.90 7.02 8.95
N ARG A 319 -6.74 6.37 8.91
CA ARG A 319 -6.10 5.94 7.65
C ARG A 319 -6.98 4.98 6.86
N ASP A 320 -7.60 4.03 7.52
CA ASP A 320 -8.48 3.04 6.87
C ASP A 320 -9.74 3.73 6.30
N LYS A 321 -10.33 4.69 7.02
CA LYS A 321 -11.44 5.51 6.51
C LYS A 321 -11.04 6.37 5.31
N GLU A 322 -9.87 7.00 5.36
CA GLU A 322 -9.35 7.80 4.25
C GLU A 322 -9.09 6.95 3.00
N LEU A 323 -8.51 5.75 3.17
CA LEU A 323 -8.34 4.79 2.09
C LEU A 323 -9.68 4.39 1.48
N LEU A 324 -10.67 4.05 2.31
CA LEU A 324 -12.00 3.66 1.84
C LEU A 324 -12.71 4.81 1.11
N GLU A 325 -12.60 6.04 1.61
CA GLU A 325 -13.12 7.22 0.92
C GLU A 325 -12.42 7.46 -0.42
N ASN A 326 -11.11 7.29 -0.49
CA ASN A 326 -10.34 7.43 -1.72
C ASN A 326 -10.68 6.32 -2.74
N GLU A 327 -10.87 5.08 -2.29
CA GLU A 327 -11.37 3.99 -3.12
C GLU A 327 -12.78 4.27 -3.65
N SER A 328 -13.67 4.79 -2.80
CA SER A 328 -15.02 5.19 -3.20
C SER A 328 -15.01 6.34 -4.22
N LYS A 329 -14.20 7.39 -4.00
CA LYS A 329 -14.00 8.49 -4.96
C LYS A 329 -13.48 7.95 -6.29
N ARG A 330 -12.45 7.10 -6.27
CA ARG A 330 -11.90 6.47 -7.46
C ARG A 330 -12.91 5.59 -8.20
N ALA A 331 -13.72 4.82 -7.47
CA ALA A 331 -14.79 4.02 -8.05
C ALA A 331 -15.88 4.90 -8.70
N GLN A 332 -16.25 6.02 -8.06
CA GLN A 332 -17.18 6.99 -8.62
C GLN A 332 -16.62 7.67 -9.88
N GLU A 333 -15.33 8.01 -9.91
CA GLU A 333 -14.64 8.56 -11.09
C GLU A 333 -14.56 7.55 -12.24
N ILE A 334 -14.25 6.28 -11.93
CA ILE A 334 -14.28 5.19 -12.91
C ILE A 334 -15.69 5.04 -13.48
N TYR A 335 -16.71 5.03 -12.62
CA TYR A 335 -18.10 4.90 -13.05
C TYR A 335 -18.57 6.11 -13.89
N ALA A 336 -18.19 7.33 -13.49
CA ALA A 336 -18.51 8.56 -14.23
C ALA A 336 -17.77 8.63 -15.58
N SER A 337 -16.51 8.22 -15.64
CA SER A 337 -15.76 8.16 -16.89
C SER A 337 -16.30 7.09 -17.84
N LEU A 338 -16.67 5.90 -17.32
CA LEU A 338 -17.36 4.86 -18.08
C LEU A 338 -18.71 5.35 -18.63
N ARG A 339 -19.50 6.07 -17.82
CA ARG A 339 -20.76 6.67 -18.27
C ARG A 339 -20.54 7.66 -19.42
N LYS A 340 -19.59 8.59 -19.27
CA LYS A 340 -19.24 9.57 -20.33
C LYS A 340 -18.73 8.88 -21.61
N ALA A 341 -17.92 7.83 -21.47
CA ALA A 341 -17.45 7.05 -22.61
C ALA A 341 -18.61 6.37 -23.35
N ARG A 342 -19.57 5.80 -22.60
CA ARG A 342 -20.78 5.19 -23.17
C ARG A 342 -21.67 6.21 -23.89
N GLU A 343 -21.86 7.40 -23.31
CA GLU A 343 -22.60 8.49 -23.94
C GLU A 343 -21.90 9.01 -25.21
N ALA A 344 -20.57 9.09 -25.20
CA ALA A 344 -19.78 9.49 -26.37
C ALA A 344 -19.84 8.45 -27.49
N LEU A 345 -19.86 7.15 -27.16
CA LEU A 345 -20.07 6.09 -28.14
C LEU A 345 -21.47 6.20 -28.75
N LYS A 346 -22.51 6.32 -27.92
CA LYS A 346 -23.89 6.49 -28.39
C LYS A 346 -24.04 7.72 -29.30
N LYS A 347 -23.44 8.86 -28.93
CA LYS A 347 -23.46 10.07 -29.76
C LYS A 347 -22.77 9.86 -31.10
N LYS A 348 -21.66 9.13 -31.14
CA LYS A 348 -20.98 8.81 -32.41
C LYS A 348 -21.83 7.91 -33.30
N GLU A 349 -22.53 6.94 -32.72
CA GLU A 349 -23.48 6.08 -33.43
C GLU A 349 -24.65 6.92 -33.99
N ASP A 350 -25.23 7.81 -33.18
CA ASP A 350 -26.31 8.71 -33.62
C ASP A 350 -25.84 9.67 -34.74
N ASP A 351 -24.65 10.28 -34.60
CA ASP A 351 -24.06 11.16 -35.61
C ASP A 351 -23.74 10.40 -36.91
N GLN A 352 -23.35 9.12 -36.82
CA GLN A 352 -23.12 8.26 -37.96
C GLN A 352 -24.44 7.92 -38.66
N MET A 353 -25.47 7.55 -37.91
CA MET A 353 -26.81 7.28 -38.43
C MET A 353 -27.40 8.50 -39.15
N GLN A 354 -27.23 9.70 -38.58
CA GLN A 354 -27.66 10.95 -39.21
C GLN A 354 -26.93 11.25 -40.52
N LYS A 355 -25.62 10.96 -40.59
CA LYS A 355 -24.86 11.11 -41.84
C LYS A 355 -25.31 10.11 -42.91
N GLU A 356 -25.56 8.87 -42.52
CA GLU A 356 -26.07 7.82 -43.42
C GLU A 356 -27.47 8.20 -43.93
N GLU A 357 -28.36 8.68 -43.07
CA GLU A 357 -29.69 9.16 -43.46
C GLU A 357 -29.63 10.39 -44.39
N ALA A 358 -28.74 11.35 -44.10
CA ALA A 358 -28.53 12.53 -44.95
C ALA A 358 -27.97 12.17 -46.32
N ALA A 359 -26.97 11.28 -46.37
CA ALA A 359 -26.40 10.78 -47.62
C ALA A 359 -27.44 10.03 -48.46
N TRP A 360 -28.29 9.22 -47.82
CA TRP A 360 -29.40 8.55 -48.49
C TRP A 360 -30.42 9.55 -49.05
N LYS A 361 -30.82 10.57 -48.28
CA LYS A 361 -31.72 11.65 -48.75
C LYS A 361 -31.14 12.43 -49.93
N GLU A 362 -29.84 12.73 -49.90
CA GLU A 362 -29.17 13.41 -51.00
C GLU A 362 -29.12 12.54 -52.27
N GLN A 363 -28.83 11.25 -52.12
CA GLN A 363 -28.88 10.29 -53.22
C GLN A 363 -30.27 10.19 -53.82
N GLN A 364 -31.32 10.16 -52.98
CA GLN A 364 -32.71 10.15 -53.41
C GLN A 364 -33.06 11.42 -54.20
N LYS A 365 -32.72 12.60 -53.67
CA LYS A 365 -32.94 13.88 -54.38
C LYS A 365 -32.23 13.91 -55.73
N LYS A 366 -31.00 13.41 -55.81
CA LYS A 366 -30.22 13.34 -57.06
C LYS A 366 -30.86 12.40 -58.07
N ALA A 367 -31.45 11.28 -57.61
CA ALA A 367 -32.20 10.38 -58.47
C ALA A 367 -33.46 11.05 -59.02
N ASP A 368 -34.23 11.75 -58.18
CA ASP A 368 -35.44 12.49 -58.57
C ASP A 368 -35.12 13.64 -59.56
N ASP A 369 -34.05 14.41 -59.32
CA ASP A 369 -33.60 15.50 -60.21
C ASP A 369 -33.18 14.96 -61.59
N GLU A 370 -32.51 13.80 -61.64
CA GLU A 370 -32.13 13.15 -62.89
C GLU A 370 -33.36 12.58 -63.63
N GLU A 371 -34.33 12.02 -62.91
CA GLU A 371 -35.60 11.60 -63.51
C GLU A 371 -36.37 12.79 -64.09
N ASN A 372 -36.46 13.90 -63.36
CA ASN A 372 -37.06 15.14 -63.86
C ASN A 372 -36.32 15.67 -65.09
N ARG A 373 -34.98 15.63 -65.11
CA ARG A 373 -34.21 16.01 -66.30
C ARG A 373 -34.56 15.14 -67.51
N ARG A 374 -34.67 13.82 -67.33
CA ARG A 374 -35.11 12.89 -68.38
C ARG A 374 -36.55 13.18 -68.84
N ARG A 375 -37.46 13.46 -67.92
CA ARG A 375 -38.85 13.84 -68.25
C ARG A 375 -38.90 15.17 -69.02
N SER A 376 -38.11 16.16 -68.62
CA SER A 376 -37.98 17.45 -69.31
C SER A 376 -37.37 17.30 -70.70
N SER A 377 -36.32 16.48 -70.88
CA SER A 377 -35.71 16.24 -72.20
C SER A 377 -36.70 15.54 -73.14
N VAL A 378 -37.47 14.58 -72.65
CA VAL A 378 -38.56 13.94 -73.42
C VAL A 378 -39.64 14.97 -73.79
N SER A 379 -40.00 15.88 -72.88
CA SER A 379 -40.96 16.96 -73.16
C SER A 379 -40.45 17.97 -74.19
N VAL A 380 -39.17 18.33 -74.15
CA VAL A 380 -38.52 19.18 -75.17
C VAL A 380 -38.51 18.48 -76.52
N ALA A 381 -38.07 17.22 -76.58
CA ALA A 381 -38.09 16.43 -77.81
C ALA A 381 -39.50 16.30 -78.40
N ARG A 382 -40.53 16.09 -77.56
CA ARG A 382 -41.94 16.09 -78.01
C ARG A 382 -42.37 17.44 -78.61
N ARG A 383 -41.99 18.57 -77.98
CA ARG A 383 -42.29 19.91 -78.51
C ARG A 383 -41.56 20.17 -79.83
N GLU A 384 -40.32 19.72 -79.95
CA GLU A 384 -39.52 19.87 -81.16
C GLU A 384 -40.11 19.08 -82.32
N VAL A 385 -40.54 17.84 -82.09
CA VAL A 385 -41.25 17.02 -83.09
C VAL A 385 -42.56 17.68 -83.54
N LEU A 386 -43.31 18.29 -82.61
CA LEU A 386 -44.53 19.02 -82.95
C LEU A 386 -44.23 20.27 -83.80
N ARG A 387 -43.18 21.02 -83.45
CA ARG A 387 -42.72 22.18 -84.22
C ARG A 387 -42.25 21.77 -85.61
N GLU A 388 -41.45 20.72 -85.73
CA GLU A 388 -41.02 20.17 -87.02
C GLU A 388 -42.21 19.71 -87.87
N ARG A 389 -43.23 19.10 -87.25
CA ARG A 389 -44.47 18.71 -87.94
C ARG A 389 -45.25 19.93 -88.44
N GLU A 390 -45.36 20.99 -87.65
CA GLU A 390 -45.99 22.24 -88.07
C GLU A 390 -45.19 22.96 -89.17
N GLU A 391 -43.85 22.96 -89.08
CA GLU A 391 -42.97 23.50 -90.11
C GLU A 391 -43.02 22.68 -91.39
N ALA A 392 -43.08 21.35 -91.31
CA ALA A 392 -43.31 20.47 -92.46
C ALA A 392 -44.68 20.75 -93.10
N LYS A 393 -45.71 21.02 -92.29
CA LYS A 393 -47.05 21.40 -92.77
C LYS A 393 -47.03 22.79 -93.44
N ARG A 394 -46.31 23.77 -92.88
CA ARG A 394 -46.07 25.09 -93.49
C ARG A 394 -45.26 24.98 -94.79
N ARG A 395 -44.18 24.18 -94.81
CA ARG A 395 -43.38 23.88 -96.00
C ARG A 395 -44.22 23.20 -97.08
N SER A 396 -45.12 22.29 -96.72
CA SER A 396 -46.06 21.66 -97.67
C SER A 396 -47.15 22.59 -98.19
N MET A 397 -47.38 23.75 -97.55
CA MET A 397 -48.29 24.79 -98.07
C MET A 397 -47.60 25.79 -99.02
N ILE A 398 -46.26 25.83 -99.04
CA ILE A 398 -45.47 26.79 -99.85
C ILE A 398 -44.97 26.15 -101.16
N GLU A 399 -45.16 24.85 -101.38
CA GLU A 399 -44.81 24.19 -102.65
C GLU A 399 -46.00 23.46 -103.31
N PRO A 400 -46.43 23.87 -104.51
CA PRO A 400 -47.34 23.09 -105.32
C PRO A 400 -46.58 22.05 -106.15
N THR A 401 -46.86 20.79 -105.85
CA THR A 401 -46.81 19.63 -106.77
C THR A 401 -45.53 19.37 -107.55
N ARG A 402 -44.83 18.29 -107.14
CA ARG A 402 -44.55 17.19 -108.07
C ARG A 402 -44.28 15.87 -107.35
N ARG A 403 -45.31 15.01 -107.29
CA ARG A 403 -45.11 13.57 -107.08
C ARG A 403 -44.51 12.97 -108.33
N LYS A 404 -43.34 12.33 -108.23
CA LYS A 404 -42.99 11.14 -109.00
C LYS A 404 -42.25 10.15 -108.11
N SER A 405 -42.86 8.98 -107.97
CA SER A 405 -42.28 7.75 -107.46
C SER A 405 -41.13 7.28 -108.33
N VAL A 406 -40.03 6.84 -107.73
CA VAL A 406 -39.19 5.75 -108.27
C VAL A 406 -38.58 4.95 -107.12
N SER A 407 -38.88 3.65 -107.12
CA SER A 407 -38.13 2.62 -106.43
C SER A 407 -36.77 2.46 -107.12
N ALA A 408 -35.67 2.56 -106.37
CA ALA A 408 -34.38 2.02 -106.78
C ALA A 408 -33.46 1.82 -105.57
N LYS A 409 -33.14 0.57 -105.25
CA LYS A 409 -31.90 0.19 -104.56
C LYS A 409 -30.83 0.08 -105.65
N PRO A 410 -29.61 0.64 -105.47
CA PRO A 410 -28.48 -0.26 -105.21
C PRO A 410 -27.38 0.32 -104.29
N GLN A 411 -26.54 -0.60 -103.79
CA GLN A 411 -25.35 -0.44 -102.94
C GLN A 411 -24.23 0.41 -103.56
N ARG A 412 -23.43 1.11 -102.74
CA ARG A 412 -21.98 1.39 -102.91
C ARG A 412 -21.33 1.85 -101.57
N PRO A 413 -19.98 1.79 -101.42
CA PRO A 413 -19.22 1.67 -100.15
C PRO A 413 -18.81 3.03 -99.52
N PRO A 414 -18.09 3.03 -98.37
CA PRO A 414 -18.02 4.19 -97.46
C PRO A 414 -16.85 5.15 -97.75
N PRO A 415 -16.94 6.42 -97.30
CA PRO A 415 -15.80 7.30 -97.07
C PRO A 415 -15.60 7.61 -95.56
N PRO A 416 -14.46 8.23 -95.17
CA PRO A 416 -13.69 7.88 -93.97
C PRO A 416 -14.12 8.63 -92.70
N VAL A 417 -13.85 7.98 -91.56
CA VAL A 417 -13.87 8.56 -90.22
C VAL A 417 -12.63 9.47 -90.02
N PRO A 418 -12.78 10.76 -89.64
CA PRO A 418 -11.65 11.57 -89.25
C PRO A 418 -11.10 11.16 -87.88
N SER A 419 -9.78 11.14 -87.81
CA SER A 419 -8.97 10.73 -86.66
C SER A 419 -9.04 11.75 -85.53
N ARG A 420 -9.20 11.22 -84.31
CA ARG A 420 -9.13 11.90 -83.02
C ARG A 420 -7.79 12.66 -82.86
N PRO A 421 -7.78 13.94 -82.46
CA PRO A 421 -6.54 14.63 -82.11
C PRO A 421 -5.92 14.05 -80.85
N SER A 422 -4.63 13.77 -80.94
CA SER A 422 -3.74 13.38 -79.85
C SER A 422 -3.34 14.61 -79.03
N ASP A 423 -3.89 14.75 -77.82
CA ASP A 423 -3.32 15.64 -76.81
C ASP A 423 -2.10 14.96 -76.17
N VAL A 424 -0.94 15.38 -76.64
CA VAL A 424 0.37 15.07 -76.09
C VAL A 424 0.61 16.02 -74.91
N LYS A 425 0.65 15.48 -73.69
CA LYS A 425 1.17 16.22 -72.52
C LYS A 425 2.69 16.34 -72.63
N PRO A 426 3.29 17.52 -72.36
CA PRO A 426 4.73 17.69 -72.40
C PRO A 426 5.44 16.93 -71.26
N ALA A 427 6.58 16.33 -71.59
CA ALA A 427 7.47 15.65 -70.67
C ALA A 427 8.21 16.66 -69.77
N ALA A 428 8.22 16.40 -68.46
CA ALA A 428 9.05 17.10 -67.49
C ALA A 428 10.51 16.57 -67.54
N PRO A 429 11.52 17.41 -67.22
CA PRO A 429 12.93 17.01 -67.26
C PRO A 429 13.28 15.99 -66.17
N PRO A 430 14.35 15.17 -66.35
CA PRO A 430 14.74 14.18 -65.36
C PRO A 430 15.39 14.87 -64.15
N ARG A 431 14.73 14.79 -62.99
CA ARG A 431 15.34 15.13 -61.69
C ARG A 431 16.06 13.89 -61.12
N PRO A 432 17.15 14.06 -60.37
CA PRO A 432 18.01 12.97 -59.92
C PRO A 432 17.30 12.10 -58.88
N PRO A 433 17.75 10.86 -58.66
CA PRO A 433 17.14 9.99 -57.66
C PRO A 433 17.28 10.60 -56.26
N PRO A 434 16.22 10.63 -55.44
CA PRO A 434 16.35 10.89 -54.01
C PRO A 434 17.09 9.73 -53.33
N PRO A 435 17.81 9.98 -52.22
CA PRO A 435 18.66 9.00 -51.59
C PRO A 435 17.87 7.76 -51.19
N SER A 436 18.50 6.61 -51.40
CA SER A 436 18.10 5.32 -50.84
C SER A 436 18.04 5.42 -49.31
N ASN A 437 16.92 5.87 -48.77
CA ASN A 437 16.57 5.55 -47.39
C ASN A 437 15.94 4.16 -47.39
N THR A 438 16.78 3.17 -47.64
CA THR A 438 16.64 1.85 -47.01
C THR A 438 16.90 2.04 -45.52
N THR A 439 15.99 2.69 -44.81
CA THR A 439 15.88 2.46 -43.38
C THR A 439 15.00 1.22 -43.27
N PRO A 440 15.54 0.05 -42.88
CA PRO A 440 14.70 -1.12 -42.66
C PRO A 440 13.67 -0.71 -41.61
N LEU A 441 12.38 -0.80 -41.97
CA LEU A 441 11.30 -0.63 -41.01
C LEU A 441 11.56 -1.61 -39.87
N ARG A 442 12.01 -1.06 -38.74
CA ARG A 442 12.35 -1.83 -37.55
C ARG A 442 11.10 -2.63 -37.16
N PRO A 443 11.19 -3.95 -36.97
CA PRO A 443 10.05 -4.74 -36.52
C PRO A 443 9.46 -4.10 -35.26
N ARG A 444 8.14 -3.85 -35.27
CA ARG A 444 7.41 -3.36 -34.09
C ARG A 444 7.55 -4.40 -32.98
N ARG A 445 8.53 -4.20 -32.10
CA ARG A 445 8.76 -5.06 -30.94
C ARG A 445 7.57 -4.96 -29.99
N SER A 446 7.30 -6.05 -29.27
CA SER A 446 6.35 -6.02 -28.17
C SER A 446 6.78 -4.99 -27.12
N VAL A 447 5.83 -4.37 -26.45
CA VAL A 447 6.09 -3.30 -25.44
C VAL A 447 7.04 -3.77 -24.33
N LYS A 448 7.14 -5.08 -24.07
CA LYS A 448 8.04 -5.69 -23.08
C LYS A 448 8.66 -7.00 -23.59
N PRO A 449 9.85 -7.38 -23.10
CA PRO A 449 10.42 -8.70 -23.35
C PRO A 449 9.57 -9.80 -22.71
N LYS A 450 9.36 -10.91 -23.43
CA LYS A 450 8.55 -12.06 -22.96
C LYS A 450 9.39 -13.17 -22.31
N SER A 451 10.69 -13.21 -22.58
CA SER A 451 11.60 -14.22 -22.06
C SER A 451 13.04 -13.70 -21.98
N LYS A 452 13.87 -14.33 -21.14
CA LYS A 452 15.32 -14.07 -21.07
C LYS A 452 16.01 -14.19 -22.44
N LYS A 453 15.58 -15.15 -23.27
CA LYS A 453 16.12 -15.35 -24.64
C LYS A 453 15.89 -14.12 -25.52
N ASN A 454 14.70 -13.51 -25.42
CA ASN A 454 14.39 -12.31 -26.20
C ASN A 454 15.28 -11.13 -25.82
N VAL A 455 15.61 -11.00 -24.52
CA VAL A 455 16.50 -9.96 -24.01
C VAL A 455 17.94 -10.18 -24.51
N ILE A 456 18.42 -11.42 -24.51
CA ILE A 456 19.74 -11.79 -25.04
C ILE A 456 19.81 -11.47 -26.54
N GLU A 457 18.78 -11.85 -27.30
CA GLU A 457 18.73 -11.60 -28.74
C GLU A 457 18.71 -10.10 -29.06
N TRP A 458 17.90 -9.32 -28.33
CA TRP A 458 17.88 -7.87 -28.43
C TRP A 458 19.25 -7.26 -28.13
N PHE A 459 19.88 -7.67 -27.02
CA PHE A 459 21.19 -7.16 -26.63
C PHE A 459 22.24 -7.46 -27.71
N ARG A 460 22.24 -8.66 -28.28
CA ARG A 460 23.18 -9.06 -29.34
C ARG A 460 22.95 -8.33 -30.66
N GLN A 461 21.70 -8.11 -31.05
CA GLN A 461 21.37 -7.49 -32.33
C GLN A 461 21.53 -5.97 -32.30
N GLU A 462 21.15 -5.32 -31.20
CA GLU A 462 21.04 -3.86 -31.16
C GLU A 462 22.09 -3.18 -30.29
N GLU A 463 22.41 -3.77 -29.15
CA GLU A 463 23.23 -3.11 -28.11
C GLU A 463 24.71 -3.48 -28.27
N LEU A 464 25.02 -4.70 -28.72
CA LEU A 464 26.36 -5.15 -29.04
C LEU A 464 26.97 -4.35 -30.20
N ALA A 465 26.16 -4.05 -31.23
CA ALA A 465 26.57 -3.23 -32.37
C ALA A 465 26.97 -1.81 -31.96
N LYS A 466 26.37 -1.29 -30.87
CA LYS A 466 26.66 0.02 -30.29
C LYS A 466 27.81 0.00 -29.28
N ARG A 467 28.45 -1.16 -29.06
CA ARG A 467 29.57 -1.37 -28.10
C ARG A 467 29.29 -0.85 -26.69
N ILE A 468 28.05 -0.97 -26.21
CA ILE A 468 27.60 -0.30 -24.96
C ILE A 468 28.27 -0.83 -23.70
N CYS A 469 28.64 -2.10 -23.69
CA CYS A 469 29.35 -2.71 -22.58
C CYS A 469 30.88 -2.51 -22.65
N TYR A 470 31.41 -1.82 -23.67
CA TYR A 470 32.85 -1.64 -23.86
C TYR A 470 33.30 -0.21 -23.57
N ASP A 471 34.46 -0.09 -22.95
CA ASP A 471 35.29 1.11 -22.92
C ASP A 471 36.58 0.83 -23.70
N GLY A 472 36.61 1.23 -24.98
CA GLY A 472 37.64 0.76 -25.91
C GLY A 472 37.54 -0.75 -26.13
N ASP A 473 38.56 -1.50 -25.70
CA ASP A 473 38.65 -2.97 -25.81
C ASP A 473 38.34 -3.71 -24.50
N GLN A 474 38.07 -3.00 -23.41
CA GLN A 474 37.73 -3.61 -22.12
C GLN A 474 36.23 -3.49 -21.83
N ILE A 475 35.68 -4.46 -21.11
CA ILE A 475 34.28 -4.40 -20.66
C ILE A 475 34.19 -3.45 -19.47
N LEU A 476 33.12 -2.65 -19.42
CA LEU A 476 32.87 -1.71 -18.34
C LEU A 476 32.83 -2.44 -16.99
N PRO A 477 33.60 -1.97 -15.99
CA PRO A 477 33.77 -2.70 -14.73
C PRO A 477 32.47 -2.85 -13.94
N TYR A 478 31.51 -1.95 -14.14
CA TYR A 478 30.20 -2.00 -13.50
C TYR A 478 29.16 -2.83 -14.26
N PHE A 479 29.51 -3.49 -15.37
CA PHE A 479 28.55 -4.23 -16.19
C PHE A 479 28.40 -5.69 -15.75
N HIS A 480 27.17 -6.11 -15.43
CA HIS A 480 26.85 -7.41 -14.81
C HIS A 480 25.96 -8.32 -15.66
N GLY A 481 25.75 -8.02 -16.94
CA GLY A 481 24.91 -8.86 -17.80
C GLY A 481 23.48 -9.06 -17.24
N ILE A 482 22.90 -10.26 -17.42
CA ILE A 482 21.55 -10.57 -16.92
C ILE A 482 21.66 -11.24 -15.54
N ILE A 483 21.67 -10.43 -14.49
CA ILE A 483 21.61 -10.90 -13.09
C ILE A 483 20.28 -10.53 -12.43
N SER A 484 19.87 -11.37 -11.48
CA SER A 484 18.65 -11.12 -10.72
C SER A 484 18.80 -9.89 -9.82
N ARG A 485 17.66 -9.35 -9.37
CA ARG A 485 17.67 -8.27 -8.39
C ARG A 485 18.40 -8.69 -7.11
N GLN A 486 18.15 -9.89 -6.63
CA GLN A 486 18.70 -10.40 -5.37
C GLN A 486 20.22 -10.56 -5.45
N ASP A 487 20.73 -11.07 -6.57
CA ASP A 487 22.17 -11.26 -6.79
C ASP A 487 22.90 -9.91 -6.85
N ALA A 488 22.29 -8.92 -7.51
CA ALA A 488 22.81 -7.56 -7.51
C ALA A 488 22.86 -6.93 -6.11
N GLU A 489 21.85 -7.19 -5.27
CA GLU A 489 21.85 -6.73 -3.88
C GLU A 489 22.94 -7.42 -3.06
N ASN A 490 23.14 -8.74 -3.24
CA ASN A 490 24.17 -9.52 -2.56
C ASN A 490 25.59 -9.05 -2.91
N LEU A 491 25.84 -8.67 -4.16
CA LEU A 491 27.15 -8.13 -4.59
C LEU A 491 27.46 -6.76 -3.95
N LEU A 492 26.42 -5.97 -3.66
CA LEU A 492 26.56 -4.61 -3.13
C LEU A 492 26.40 -4.50 -1.61
N VAL A 493 25.93 -5.55 -0.92
CA VAL A 493 25.61 -5.50 0.52
C VAL A 493 26.83 -5.18 1.39
N ASN A 494 28.00 -5.72 1.02
CA ASN A 494 29.26 -5.54 1.74
C ASN A 494 30.12 -4.41 1.17
N LYS A 495 29.59 -3.63 0.23
CA LYS A 495 30.29 -2.50 -0.40
C LYS A 495 29.85 -1.18 0.24
N PRO A 496 30.71 -0.14 0.22
CA PRO A 496 30.37 1.16 0.81
C PRO A 496 29.19 1.85 0.10
N PRO A 497 28.45 2.75 0.78
CA PRO A 497 27.43 3.58 0.14
C PRO A 497 28.04 4.40 -1.01
N GLY A 498 27.33 4.46 -2.14
CA GLY A 498 27.90 5.01 -3.38
C GLY A 498 28.31 3.95 -4.40
N SER A 499 28.38 2.67 -3.99
CA SER A 499 28.67 1.57 -4.90
C SER A 499 27.48 1.24 -5.81
N PHE A 500 27.77 0.91 -7.07
CA PHE A 500 26.73 0.61 -8.05
C PHE A 500 27.16 -0.44 -9.07
N LEU A 501 26.16 -1.07 -9.69
CA LEU A 501 26.34 -1.93 -10.86
C LEU A 501 25.20 -1.73 -11.86
N VAL A 502 25.44 -2.12 -13.10
CA VAL A 502 24.49 -2.03 -14.21
C VAL A 502 24.21 -3.43 -14.72
N ARG A 503 22.94 -3.82 -14.68
CA ARG A 503 22.45 -5.13 -15.15
C ARG A 503 21.42 -4.95 -16.26
N VAL A 504 21.35 -5.90 -17.17
CA VAL A 504 20.34 -5.95 -18.23
C VAL A 504 19.00 -6.38 -17.61
N SER A 505 17.93 -5.65 -17.90
CA SER A 505 16.62 -5.90 -17.31
C SER A 505 15.84 -6.96 -18.08
N GLU A 506 15.23 -7.90 -17.35
CA GLU A 506 14.28 -8.86 -17.93
C GLU A 506 12.84 -8.31 -18.00
N ARG A 507 12.59 -7.12 -17.44
CA ARG A 507 11.24 -6.52 -17.34
C ARG A 507 10.97 -5.42 -18.35
N VAL A 508 12.03 -4.79 -18.85
CA VAL A 508 11.99 -3.70 -19.84
C VAL A 508 13.08 -3.93 -20.87
N TRP A 509 12.91 -3.42 -22.07
CA TRP A 509 13.97 -3.37 -23.08
C TRP A 509 14.98 -2.30 -22.66
N GLY A 510 15.93 -2.67 -21.81
CA GLY A 510 16.89 -1.73 -21.24
C GLY A 510 17.63 -2.28 -20.03
N TYR A 511 18.09 -1.38 -19.17
CA TYR A 511 19.00 -1.70 -18.08
C TYR A 511 18.37 -1.39 -16.73
N THR A 512 19.00 -1.88 -15.66
CA THR A 512 18.72 -1.48 -14.29
C THR A 512 20.02 -1.15 -13.61
N ILE A 513 20.11 0.03 -13.00
CA ILE A 513 21.23 0.42 -12.17
C ILE A 513 20.87 0.11 -10.73
N THR A 514 21.60 -0.81 -10.12
CA THR A 514 21.47 -1.10 -8.69
C THR A 514 22.49 -0.26 -7.94
N TYR A 515 22.04 0.49 -6.95
CA TYR A 515 22.82 1.44 -6.18
C TYR A 515 22.78 1.11 -4.69
N ARG A 516 23.94 1.09 -4.03
CA ARG A 516 24.06 0.92 -2.58
C ARG A 516 23.85 2.26 -1.88
N ALA A 517 22.65 2.46 -1.31
CA ALA A 517 22.39 3.56 -0.38
C ALA A 517 22.73 3.13 1.07
N PRO A 518 22.83 4.08 2.02
CA PRO A 518 23.20 3.78 3.40
C PRO A 518 22.31 2.73 4.09
N GLU A 519 20.99 2.78 3.83
CA GLU A 519 20.03 1.90 4.49
C GLU A 519 19.67 0.66 3.66
N ARG A 520 19.70 0.76 2.33
CA ARG A 520 19.27 -0.32 1.42
C ARG A 520 19.82 -0.15 0.02
N CYS A 521 19.73 -1.21 -0.78
CA CYS A 521 19.96 -1.13 -2.21
C CYS A 521 18.74 -0.49 -2.90
N LYS A 522 18.99 0.44 -3.83
CA LYS A 522 18.00 1.10 -4.68
C LYS A 522 18.17 0.60 -6.12
N HIS A 523 17.09 0.55 -6.89
CA HIS A 523 17.13 0.09 -8.28
C HIS A 523 16.46 1.11 -9.19
N TYR A 524 17.18 1.53 -10.22
CA TYR A 524 16.72 2.52 -11.17
C TYR A 524 16.63 1.87 -12.55
N LEU A 525 15.43 1.82 -13.12
CA LEU A 525 15.20 1.30 -14.47
C LEU A 525 15.65 2.33 -15.50
N VAL A 526 16.36 1.87 -16.52
CA VAL A 526 16.85 2.68 -17.65
C VAL A 526 16.12 2.22 -18.91
N ASP A 527 15.38 3.12 -19.54
CA ASP A 527 14.72 2.90 -20.83
C ASP A 527 15.72 3.06 -21.98
N THR A 528 15.54 2.25 -23.03
CA THR A 528 16.31 2.31 -24.29
C THR A 528 15.42 2.37 -25.53
N SER A 529 14.10 2.56 -25.34
CA SER A 529 13.09 2.47 -26.39
C SER A 529 13.30 3.43 -27.58
N GLU A 530 13.85 4.63 -27.34
CA GLU A 530 14.06 5.67 -28.35
C GLU A 530 15.52 5.81 -28.80
N ASN A 531 16.33 4.74 -28.63
CA ASN A 531 17.78 4.77 -28.85
C ASN A 531 18.56 5.75 -27.95
N THR A 532 17.90 6.34 -26.96
CA THR A 532 18.48 7.15 -25.89
C THR A 532 18.39 6.39 -24.56
N TYR A 533 19.25 6.74 -23.61
CA TYR A 533 19.29 6.14 -22.27
C TYR A 533 18.74 7.14 -21.27
N GLN A 534 17.65 6.80 -20.61
CA GLN A 534 17.03 7.66 -19.60
C GLN A 534 16.47 6.85 -18.44
N PHE A 535 16.42 7.44 -17.24
CA PHE A 535 15.78 6.80 -16.10
C PHE A 535 14.26 6.85 -16.18
N PHE A 536 13.60 5.79 -15.73
CA PHE A 536 12.14 5.75 -15.59
C PHE A 536 11.67 6.63 -14.41
N GLY A 537 10.85 7.63 -14.72
CA GLY A 537 10.11 8.46 -13.76
C GLY A 537 10.91 9.55 -13.03
N HIS A 538 12.23 9.44 -12.93
CA HIS A 538 13.09 10.38 -12.17
C HIS A 538 14.17 10.92 -13.11
N ASN A 539 14.42 12.24 -13.13
CA ASN A 539 15.42 12.90 -13.96
C ASN A 539 15.51 12.32 -15.39
N GLN A 540 14.46 12.56 -16.20
CA GLN A 540 14.28 12.06 -17.59
C GLN A 540 15.24 12.70 -18.60
N ILE A 541 16.49 12.96 -18.19
CA ILE A 541 17.53 13.46 -19.07
C ILE A 541 17.95 12.28 -19.95
N ALA A 542 17.71 12.43 -21.24
CA ALA A 542 18.12 11.46 -22.24
C ALA A 542 19.62 11.61 -22.53
N HIS A 543 20.33 10.50 -22.47
CA HIS A 543 21.75 10.39 -22.81
C HIS A 543 21.94 9.59 -24.11
N GLU A 544 22.98 9.90 -24.87
CA GLU A 544 23.29 9.21 -26.13
C GLU A 544 23.89 7.81 -25.90
N THR A 545 24.61 7.61 -24.80
CA THR A 545 25.16 6.31 -24.41
C THR A 545 24.89 5.99 -22.94
N LEU A 546 24.87 4.70 -22.61
CA LEU A 546 24.77 4.24 -21.22
C LEU A 546 25.98 4.70 -20.38
N LYS A 547 27.15 4.82 -21.01
CA LYS A 547 28.37 5.35 -20.38
C LYS A 547 28.16 6.81 -19.97
N ASP A 548 27.61 7.64 -20.86
CA ASP A 548 27.34 9.06 -20.56
C ASP A 548 26.30 9.22 -19.46
N LEU A 549 25.27 8.37 -19.44
CA LEU A 549 24.28 8.35 -18.35
C LEU A 549 24.95 8.08 -17.00
N VAL A 550 25.84 7.10 -16.94
CA VAL A 550 26.58 6.76 -15.70
C VAL A 550 27.52 7.91 -15.32
N GLU A 551 28.29 8.45 -16.27
CA GLU A 551 29.26 9.52 -16.03
C GLU A 551 28.59 10.80 -15.51
N PHE A 552 27.48 11.19 -16.11
CA PHE A 552 26.68 12.32 -15.67
C PHE A 552 26.19 12.16 -14.23
N HIS A 553 25.72 10.95 -13.88
CA HIS A 553 25.22 10.65 -12.54
C HIS A 553 26.30 10.31 -11.50
N LYS A 554 27.59 10.41 -11.87
CA LYS A 554 28.69 10.46 -10.88
C LYS A 554 28.73 11.81 -10.17
N GLN A 555 28.35 12.87 -10.90
CA GLN A 555 28.42 14.26 -10.42
C GLN A 555 27.05 14.81 -10.04
N ARG A 556 25.97 14.29 -10.66
CA ARG A 556 24.59 14.72 -10.41
C ARG A 556 23.74 13.60 -9.80
N PRO A 557 22.92 13.90 -8.78
CA PRO A 557 22.11 12.88 -8.13
C PRO A 557 21.04 12.32 -9.08
N ILE A 558 20.77 11.02 -8.97
CA ILE A 558 19.75 10.32 -9.78
C ILE A 558 18.34 10.85 -9.51
N THR A 559 18.05 11.24 -8.27
CA THR A 559 16.75 11.80 -7.88
C THR A 559 16.92 13.21 -7.35
N GLY A 560 15.99 14.13 -7.64
CA GLY A 560 16.10 15.54 -7.25
C GLY A 560 16.06 15.81 -5.74
N VAL A 561 15.60 14.86 -4.93
CA VAL A 561 15.55 14.94 -3.45
C VAL A 561 16.64 14.07 -2.79
N GLY A 562 17.24 13.14 -3.54
CA GLY A 562 18.22 12.20 -3.01
C GLY A 562 19.67 12.62 -3.26
N GLN A 563 20.59 12.01 -2.52
CA GLN A 563 22.05 12.19 -2.68
C GLN A 563 22.70 10.99 -3.42
N GLU A 564 21.94 10.29 -4.28
CA GLU A 564 22.45 9.08 -4.94
C GLU A 564 23.37 9.42 -6.12
N LEU A 565 24.67 9.32 -5.87
CA LEU A 565 25.73 9.55 -6.85
C LEU A 565 26.44 8.22 -7.15
N LEU A 566 26.59 7.90 -8.43
CA LEU A 566 27.23 6.66 -8.91
C LEU A 566 28.76 6.73 -8.75
N LYS A 567 29.26 6.61 -7.51
CA LYS A 567 30.68 6.88 -7.20
C LYS A 567 31.58 5.67 -7.48
N ILE A 568 31.20 4.49 -7.01
CA ILE A 568 32.10 3.33 -6.95
C ILE A 568 31.55 2.21 -7.86
N PRO A 569 32.19 1.89 -9.00
CA PRO A 569 31.74 0.77 -9.83
C PRO A 569 32.02 -0.56 -9.12
N CYS A 570 31.01 -1.44 -9.06
CA CYS A 570 31.18 -2.79 -8.55
C CYS A 570 31.62 -3.71 -9.67
N GLY A 571 32.84 -4.22 -9.58
CA GLY A 571 33.43 -5.23 -10.48
C GLY A 571 32.72 -6.58 -10.44
N GLN A 572 33.13 -7.47 -11.33
CA GLN A 572 32.79 -8.89 -11.31
C GLN A 572 33.92 -9.70 -10.68
N ASP A 573 33.58 -10.54 -9.71
CA ASP A 573 34.52 -11.47 -9.06
C ASP A 573 34.19 -12.95 -9.43
N CYS A 574 33.19 -13.18 -10.27
CA CYS A 574 32.71 -14.50 -10.68
C CYS A 574 33.43 -15.03 -11.92
N ASN A 575 33.71 -16.35 -11.93
CA ASN A 575 34.22 -17.07 -13.10
C ASN A 575 33.31 -18.28 -13.35
N PRO A 576 32.57 -18.36 -14.47
CA PRO A 576 32.57 -17.44 -15.61
C PRO A 576 31.91 -16.07 -15.32
N PRO A 577 32.30 -15.00 -16.05
CA PRO A 577 31.70 -13.66 -15.95
C PRO A 577 30.19 -13.64 -16.25
N ASP A 578 29.41 -12.81 -15.54
CA ASP A 578 27.93 -12.77 -15.72
C ASP A 578 27.49 -12.29 -17.11
N TYR A 579 28.34 -11.51 -17.79
CA TYR A 579 28.08 -11.05 -19.15
C TYR A 579 28.40 -12.11 -20.23
N GLN A 580 28.94 -13.27 -19.86
CA GLN A 580 29.34 -14.31 -20.81
C GLN A 580 28.17 -14.80 -21.66
N GLU A 581 26.96 -14.88 -21.11
CA GLU A 581 25.77 -15.29 -21.87
C GLU A 581 25.36 -14.27 -22.94
N LEU A 582 25.74 -13.00 -22.77
CA LEU A 582 25.39 -11.92 -23.70
C LEU A 582 26.36 -11.83 -24.88
N LEU A 583 27.64 -12.11 -24.64
CA LEU A 583 28.68 -12.01 -25.65
C LEU A 583 28.78 -13.28 -26.50
N PRO A 584 29.14 -13.17 -27.79
CA PRO A 584 29.43 -14.35 -28.60
C PRO A 584 30.66 -15.10 -28.06
N PRO A 585 30.71 -16.44 -28.14
CA PRO A 585 31.87 -17.21 -27.68
C PRO A 585 33.10 -16.80 -28.49
N THR A 586 34.13 -16.28 -27.80
CA THR A 586 35.44 -16.05 -28.40
C THR A 586 36.04 -17.40 -28.78
N GLN A 587 36.21 -17.68 -30.08
CA GLN A 587 37.06 -18.77 -30.53
C GLN A 587 38.45 -18.54 -29.92
N LYS A 588 38.88 -19.42 -29.02
CA LYS A 588 40.26 -19.42 -28.53
C LYS A 588 41.14 -19.64 -29.76
N SER A 589 41.89 -18.61 -30.17
CA SER A 589 43.04 -18.82 -31.03
C SER A 589 44.04 -19.62 -30.21
N ASP A 590 44.17 -20.90 -30.51
CA ASP A 590 45.28 -21.71 -30.03
C ASP A 590 46.57 -20.99 -30.41
N SER A 591 47.21 -20.38 -29.41
CA SER A 591 48.58 -19.91 -29.55
C SER A 591 49.46 -21.15 -29.62
N PHE A 592 49.78 -21.55 -30.85
CA PHE A 592 50.85 -22.50 -31.10
C PHE A 592 52.13 -21.94 -30.46
N SER A 593 52.51 -22.51 -29.33
CA SER A 593 53.82 -22.34 -28.72
C SER A 593 54.86 -22.91 -29.68
N THR A 594 55.51 -22.04 -30.44
CA THR A 594 56.71 -22.40 -31.20
C THR A 594 57.85 -22.61 -30.22
N LYS A 595 58.04 -23.86 -29.80
CA LYS A 595 59.38 -24.35 -29.43
C LYS A 595 60.07 -24.76 -30.73
N PHE A 596 61.05 -23.98 -31.16
CA PHE A 596 62.33 -24.45 -31.71
C PHE A 596 63.35 -23.33 -31.59
#